data_AF-A0A3M4SJC2-F1
#
_entry.id   AF-A0A3M4SJC2-F1
#
_cell.length_a   1.000
_cell.length_b   1.000
_cell.length_c   1.000
_cell.angle_alpha   90.00
_cell.angle_beta   90.00
_cell.angle_gamma   90.00
#
_symmetry.space_group_name_H-M   'P 1'
#
loop_
_entity.id
_entity.type
_entity.pdbx_description
1 polymer ?
#
loop_
_entity_poly.entity_id
_entity_poly.type
_entity_poly.pdbx_seq_one_letter_code
_entity_poly.pdbx_strand_id
1 'polypeptide(L)'
;MNERGGVGNFEGDAIVSRLRQVIERFGESRFTRWESAAAKIDEHGPRTIDRLGFRKTMEHGLGDSLHTTNTYYVLPESWRSEIFRGMNINAVNKELLQRGVIEPGNDGKASSLVRLPGLGTQRCYIVKTIPGLAESEARAA
;
A
#
# COMPACT_ATOMS: atom_id res chain seq x y z
N MET A 1 -14.50 32.00 2.51
CA MET A 1 -15.09 30.78 1.90
C MET A 1 -14.76 29.57 2.77
N ASN A 2 -15.81 28.97 3.35
CA ASN A 2 -15.88 27.61 3.90
C ASN A 2 -14.81 27.14 4.92
N GLU A 3 -14.89 27.67 6.13
CA GLU A 3 -14.42 27.01 7.35
C GLU A 3 -15.28 25.75 7.60
N ARG A 4 -14.78 24.55 7.25
CA ARG A 4 -15.41 23.28 7.65
C ARG A 4 -14.40 22.17 7.97
N GLY A 5 -14.33 21.81 9.26
CA GLY A 5 -13.89 20.51 9.79
C GLY A 5 -12.52 20.54 10.49
N GLY A 6 -12.36 20.70 11.81
CA GLY A 6 -13.18 20.20 12.92
C GLY A 6 -12.76 18.77 13.29
N VAL A 7 -11.72 18.60 14.12
CA VAL A 7 -11.22 17.37 14.81
C VAL A 7 -11.01 16.08 13.98
N GLY A 8 -11.92 15.67 13.09
CA GLY A 8 -11.82 14.48 12.25
C GLY A 8 -10.74 14.54 11.16
N ASN A 9 -10.38 15.73 10.68
CA ASN A 9 -9.31 15.85 9.69
C ASN A 9 -7.92 15.49 10.27
N PHE A 10 -7.73 15.69 11.57
CA PHE A 10 -6.48 15.33 12.25
C PHE A 10 -6.29 13.82 12.35
N GLU A 11 -7.36 13.06 12.62
CA GLU A 11 -7.29 11.60 12.63
C GLU A 11 -6.98 11.08 11.22
N GLY A 12 -7.65 11.61 10.20
CA GLY A 12 -7.41 11.20 8.82
C GLY A 12 -6.01 11.53 8.31
N ASP A 13 -5.47 12.70 8.67
CA ASP A 13 -4.09 13.07 8.36
C ASP A 13 -3.08 12.18 9.09
N ALA A 14 -3.32 11.89 10.37
CA ALA A 14 -2.48 10.98 11.15
C ALA A 14 -2.47 9.56 10.55
N ILE A 15 -3.60 9.06 10.06
CA ILE A 15 -3.71 7.76 9.37
C ILE A 15 -2.81 7.74 8.13
N VAL A 16 -2.93 8.76 7.28
CA VAL A 16 -2.13 8.87 6.04
C VAL A 16 -0.65 9.02 6.36
N SER A 17 -0.30 9.89 7.30
CA SER A 17 1.07 10.11 7.75
C SER A 17 1.71 8.82 8.28
N ARG A 18 0.96 8.06 9.10
CA ARG A 18 1.41 6.76 9.60
C ARG A 18 1.69 5.76 8.49
N LEU A 19 0.78 5.66 7.51
CA LEU A 19 0.98 4.77 6.37
C LEU A 19 2.21 5.17 5.55
N ARG A 20 2.35 6.47 5.26
CA ARG A 20 3.51 7.01 4.54
C ARG A 20 4.82 6.63 5.23
N GLN A 21 4.93 6.89 6.54
CA GLN A 21 6.12 6.55 7.33
C GLN A 21 6.48 5.06 7.25
N VAL A 22 5.48 4.17 7.28
CA VAL A 22 5.71 2.73 7.17
C VAL A 22 6.24 2.36 5.79
N ILE A 23 5.65 2.92 4.72
CA ILE A 23 6.12 2.63 3.36
C ILE A 23 7.49 3.23 3.10
N GLU A 24 7.77 4.47 3.54
CA GLU A 24 9.10 5.08 3.42
C GLU A 24 10.17 4.29 4.17
N ARG A 25 9.85 3.79 5.36
CA ARG A 25 10.82 3.08 6.20
C ARG A 25 11.00 1.61 5.82
N PHE A 26 9.95 0.94 5.38
CA PHE A 26 9.94 -0.51 5.21
C PHE A 26 9.58 -0.98 3.79
N GLY A 27 9.25 -0.06 2.89
CA GLY A 27 8.75 -0.34 1.53
C GLY A 27 9.66 -1.22 0.67
N GLU A 28 10.96 -1.22 0.97
CA GLU A 28 11.95 -2.04 0.25
C GLU A 28 12.41 -3.26 1.03
N SER A 29 12.36 -3.23 2.37
CA SER A 29 12.95 -4.29 3.21
C SER A 29 11.94 -5.31 3.74
N ARG A 30 10.68 -4.90 4.01
CA ARG A 30 9.65 -5.80 4.58
C ARG A 30 8.54 -6.18 3.60
N PHE A 31 8.64 -5.73 2.35
CA PHE A 31 7.74 -6.11 1.27
C PHE A 31 8.46 -7.00 0.28
N THR A 32 7.92 -8.19 0.10
CA THR A 32 8.47 -9.14 -0.87
C THR A 32 8.15 -8.66 -2.28
N ARG A 33 9.15 -8.57 -3.16
CA ARG A 33 8.93 -8.15 -4.55
C ARG A 33 8.02 -9.15 -5.25
N TRP A 34 6.93 -8.65 -5.82
CA TRP A 34 5.99 -9.42 -6.60
C TRP A 34 6.48 -9.45 -8.05
N GLU A 35 7.54 -10.22 -8.27
CA GLU A 35 8.06 -10.45 -9.61
C GLU A 35 7.15 -11.47 -10.34
N SER A 36 6.83 -11.17 -11.60
CA SER A 36 6.12 -12.09 -12.48
C SER A 36 6.90 -13.40 -12.62
N ALA A 37 6.20 -14.51 -12.90
CA ALA A 37 6.65 -15.91 -12.87
C ALA A 37 7.95 -16.29 -13.65
N ALA A 38 8.68 -15.34 -14.21
CA ALA A 38 9.99 -15.51 -14.83
C ALA A 38 11.18 -15.24 -13.89
N ALA A 39 10.98 -14.55 -12.76
CA ALA A 39 11.99 -14.52 -11.72
C ALA A 39 12.00 -15.90 -11.05
N LYS A 40 13.02 -16.70 -11.35
CA LYS A 40 13.28 -17.97 -10.67
C LYS A 40 13.01 -17.74 -9.18
N ILE A 41 12.19 -18.62 -8.58
CA ILE A 41 12.12 -18.68 -7.13
C ILE A 41 13.52 -19.08 -6.70
N ASP A 42 14.33 -18.08 -6.40
CA ASP A 42 15.66 -18.27 -5.87
C ASP A 42 15.43 -18.85 -4.48
N GLU A 43 15.61 -20.16 -4.35
CA GLU A 43 15.47 -20.90 -3.09
C GLU A 43 16.43 -20.36 -2.01
N HIS A 44 17.43 -19.57 -2.42
CA HIS A 44 18.39 -18.85 -1.60
C HIS A 44 18.17 -17.32 -1.56
N GLY A 45 17.07 -16.81 -2.13
CA GLY A 45 16.73 -15.39 -2.09
C GLY A 45 16.54 -14.90 -0.65
N PRO A 46 16.95 -13.67 -0.32
CA PRO A 46 16.87 -13.15 1.03
C PRO A 46 15.43 -13.25 1.53
N ARG A 47 15.20 -14.11 2.54
CA ARG A 47 13.89 -14.25 3.16
C ARG A 47 13.55 -12.91 3.79
N THR A 48 12.47 -12.27 3.35
CA THR A 48 11.91 -11.09 4.01
C THR A 48 11.62 -11.46 5.47
N ILE A 49 12.50 -11.04 6.39
CA ILE A 49 12.32 -11.19 7.83
C ILE A 49 11.25 -10.19 8.25
N ASP A 50 10.25 -10.65 9.00
CA ASP A 50 9.12 -9.81 9.45
C ASP A 50 8.31 -9.21 8.28
N ARG A 51 7.81 -10.09 7.40
CA ARG A 51 7.10 -9.68 6.17
C ARG A 51 5.80 -8.95 6.50
N LEU A 52 5.68 -7.72 6.01
CA LEU A 52 4.43 -6.94 6.07
C LEU A 52 3.52 -7.24 4.86
N GLY A 53 4.10 -7.66 3.74
CA GLY A 53 3.33 -7.99 2.55
C GLY A 53 4.18 -8.14 1.28
N PHE A 54 3.60 -7.74 0.15
CA PHE A 54 4.18 -7.82 -1.18
C PHE A 54 4.15 -6.46 -1.87
N ARG A 55 5.11 -6.18 -2.74
CA ARG A 55 5.17 -4.97 -3.56
C ARG A 55 5.21 -5.35 -5.03
N LYS A 56 4.24 -4.89 -5.80
CA LYS A 56 4.22 -5.02 -7.26
C LYS A 56 4.63 -3.71 -7.87
N THR A 57 5.71 -3.72 -8.63
CA THR A 57 6.17 -2.58 -9.40
C THR A 57 5.70 -2.75 -10.84
N MET A 58 5.05 -1.72 -11.39
CA MET A 58 4.63 -1.69 -12.79
C MET A 58 5.22 -0.46 -13.45
N GLU A 59 5.85 -0.66 -14.59
CA GLU A 59 6.39 0.42 -15.42
C GLU A 59 5.32 0.82 -16.44
N HIS A 60 5.05 2.11 -16.52
CA HIS A 60 4.07 2.74 -17.40
C HIS A 60 4.80 3.73 -18.30
N GLY A 61 4.51 3.72 -19.61
CA GLY A 61 5.10 4.65 -20.57
C GLY A 61 5.99 3.99 -21.61
N LEU A 62 6.48 4.79 -22.55
CA LEU A 62 7.33 4.35 -23.66
C LEU A 62 8.40 5.42 -23.93
N GLY A 63 9.67 5.03 -23.98
CA GLY A 63 10.77 5.96 -24.21
C GLY A 63 11.07 6.84 -22.98
N ASP A 64 11.15 8.15 -23.16
CA ASP A 64 11.57 9.13 -22.14
C ASP A 64 10.52 9.36 -21.03
N SER A 65 9.25 9.00 -21.28
CA SER A 65 8.15 9.13 -20.32
C SER A 65 7.89 7.85 -19.52
N LEU A 66 8.95 7.15 -19.11
CA LEU A 66 8.83 5.96 -18.29
C LEU A 66 8.57 6.35 -16.83
N HIS A 67 7.44 5.92 -16.29
CA HIS A 67 7.02 6.18 -14.92
C HIS A 67 6.72 4.86 -14.20
N THR A 68 7.14 4.74 -12.95
CA THR A 68 7.08 3.47 -12.21
C THR A 68 6.08 3.53 -11.07
N THR A 69 4.97 2.83 -11.20
CA THR A 69 3.94 2.73 -10.17
C THR A 69 4.22 1.57 -9.23
N ASN A 70 4.29 1.84 -7.92
CA ASN A 70 4.48 0.81 -6.89
C ASN A 70 3.16 0.54 -6.16
N THR A 71 2.63 -0.67 -6.28
CA THR A 71 1.46 -1.14 -5.55
C THR A 71 1.88 -2.02 -4.38
N TYR A 72 1.43 -1.71 -3.17
CA TYR A 72 1.75 -2.47 -1.96
C TYR A 72 0.54 -3.29 -1.52
N TYR A 73 0.76 -4.57 -1.28
CA TYR A 73 -0.24 -5.53 -0.82
C TYR A 73 0.10 -5.92 0.60
N VAL A 74 -0.60 -5.33 1.57
CA VAL A 74 -0.32 -5.56 3.00
C VAL A 74 -1.21 -6.67 3.54
N LEU A 75 -0.63 -7.59 4.33
CA LEU A 75 -1.37 -8.64 5.01
C LEU A 75 -2.23 -8.07 6.16
N PRO A 76 -3.41 -8.65 6.44
CA PRO A 76 -4.36 -8.09 7.38
C PRO A 76 -3.86 -8.07 8.82
N GLU A 77 -3.02 -9.04 9.18
CA GLU A 77 -2.41 -9.08 10.52
C GLU A 77 -1.41 -7.95 10.71
N SER A 78 -0.51 -7.74 9.75
CA SER A 78 0.43 -6.62 9.75
C SER A 78 -0.28 -5.27 9.69
N TRP A 79 -1.36 -5.16 8.91
CA TRP A 79 -2.15 -3.95 8.79
C TRP A 79 -2.67 -3.47 10.17
N ARG A 80 -3.28 -4.40 10.93
CA ARG A 80 -3.86 -4.07 12.25
C ARG A 80 -2.83 -4.00 13.38
N SER A 81 -1.85 -4.90 13.40
CA SER A 81 -0.97 -5.11 14.56
C SER A 81 0.35 -4.35 14.47
N GLU A 82 0.80 -4.01 13.25
CA GLU A 82 2.10 -3.35 13.03
C GLU A 82 1.91 -1.91 12.50
N ILE A 83 1.16 -1.76 11.40
CA ILE A 83 1.00 -0.47 10.71
C ILE A 83 0.13 0.47 11.55
N PHE A 84 -1.11 0.05 11.82
CA PHE A 84 -2.11 0.85 12.51
C PHE A 84 -2.35 0.38 13.95
N ARG A 85 -1.28 -0.11 14.60
CA ARG A 85 -1.34 -0.58 15.98
C ARG A 85 -1.89 0.51 16.89
N GLY A 86 -2.96 0.20 17.62
CA GLY A 86 -3.60 1.13 18.55
C GLY A 86 -4.56 2.14 17.89
N MET A 87 -4.78 2.06 16.57
CA MET A 87 -5.77 2.89 15.87
C MET A 87 -7.05 2.09 15.58
N ASN A 88 -8.16 2.81 15.37
CA ASN A 88 -9.42 2.17 14.97
C ASN A 88 -9.36 1.76 13.48
N ILE A 89 -9.19 0.46 13.23
CA ILE A 89 -9.04 -0.08 11.87
C ILE A 89 -10.27 0.19 10.99
N ASN A 90 -11.47 0.29 11.55
CA ASN A 90 -12.65 0.64 10.75
C ASN A 90 -12.59 2.10 10.26
N ALA A 91 -12.15 3.02 11.13
CA ALA A 91 -11.94 4.41 10.77
C ALA A 91 -10.81 4.55 9.74
N VAL A 92 -9.68 3.89 9.98
CA VAL A 92 -8.53 3.79 9.06
C VAL A 92 -8.97 3.33 7.67
N ASN A 93 -9.66 2.19 7.59
CA ASN A 93 -10.09 1.61 6.33
C ASN A 93 -11.06 2.53 5.58
N LYS A 94 -11.99 3.16 6.31
CA LYS A 94 -12.97 4.09 5.73
C LYS A 94 -12.27 5.34 5.18
N GLU A 95 -11.36 5.93 5.95
CA GLU A 95 -10.60 7.11 5.56
C GLU A 95 -9.72 6.84 4.33
N LEU A 96 -8.96 5.74 4.34
CA LEU A 96 -8.07 5.40 3.24
C LEU A 96 -8.84 5.04 1.95
N LEU A 97 -10.02 4.44 2.06
CA LEU A 97 -10.93 4.24 0.92
C LEU A 97 -11.47 5.57 0.40
N GLN A 98 -11.93 6.46 1.30
CA GLN A 98 -12.47 7.77 0.92
C GLN A 98 -11.43 8.63 0.20
N ARG A 99 -10.15 8.52 0.59
CA ARG A 99 -9.03 9.22 -0.03
C ARG A 99 -8.46 8.53 -1.28
N GLY A 100 -8.96 7.35 -1.65
CA GLY A 100 -8.45 6.58 -2.79
C GLY A 100 -7.02 6.06 -2.61
N VAL A 101 -6.55 5.92 -1.36
CA VAL A 101 -5.21 5.40 -1.03
C VAL A 101 -5.16 3.89 -1.20
N ILE A 102 -6.24 3.21 -0.80
CA ILE A 102 -6.41 1.78 -0.97
C ILE A 102 -7.50 1.45 -1.99
N GLU A 103 -7.29 0.38 -2.74
CA GLU A 103 -8.29 -0.15 -3.66
C GLU A 103 -9.30 -1.03 -2.91
N PRO A 104 -10.62 -0.76 -3.01
CA PRO A 104 -11.64 -1.65 -2.48
C PRO A 104 -11.63 -2.99 -3.22
N GLY A 105 -11.93 -4.05 -2.50
CA GLY A 105 -12.17 -5.36 -3.08
C GLY A 105 -13.48 -5.44 -3.84
N ASN A 106 -13.64 -6.54 -4.58
CA ASN A 106 -14.83 -6.81 -5.38
C ASN A 106 -16.14 -6.87 -4.56
N ASP A 107 -16.04 -7.00 -3.25
CA ASP A 107 -17.15 -7.01 -2.27
C ASP A 107 -17.42 -5.61 -1.68
N GLY A 108 -16.74 -4.56 -2.15
CA GLY A 108 -16.81 -3.21 -1.61
C GLY A 108 -16.08 -3.01 -0.27
N LYS A 109 -15.43 -4.06 0.26
CA LYS A 109 -14.63 -4.01 1.49
C LYS A 109 -13.23 -3.46 1.23
N ALA A 110 -12.60 -2.89 2.26
CA ALA A 110 -11.23 -2.39 2.19
C ALA A 110 -10.16 -3.46 1.89
N SER A 111 -10.46 -4.74 2.18
CA SER A 111 -9.57 -5.86 1.89
C SER A 111 -10.01 -6.64 0.66
N SER A 112 -9.06 -7.01 -0.20
CA SER A 112 -9.28 -7.75 -1.44
C SER A 112 -8.67 -9.15 -1.36
N LEU A 113 -9.33 -10.14 -1.97
CA LEU A 113 -8.73 -11.46 -2.17
C LEU A 113 -7.79 -11.42 -3.38
N VAL A 114 -6.53 -11.72 -3.13
CA VAL A 114 -5.46 -11.57 -4.10
C VAL A 114 -4.61 -12.84 -4.11
N ARG A 115 -4.28 -13.36 -5.30
CA ARG A 115 -3.42 -14.53 -5.45
C ARG A 115 -1.96 -14.11 -5.39
N LEU A 116 -1.36 -14.25 -4.22
CA LEU A 116 0.03 -13.88 -3.95
C LEU A 116 0.99 -14.98 -4.42
N PRO A 117 2.18 -14.61 -4.94
CA PRO A 117 3.21 -15.58 -5.30
C PRO A 117 3.71 -16.30 -4.04
N GLY A 118 3.78 -17.63 -4.09
CA GLY A 118 4.25 -18.48 -2.98
C GLY A 118 3.27 -18.70 -1.82
N LEU A 119 2.23 -17.88 -1.67
CA LEU A 119 1.21 -18.02 -0.59
C LEU A 119 -0.19 -18.38 -1.10
N GLY A 120 -0.45 -18.29 -2.40
CA GLY A 120 -1.78 -18.53 -2.96
C GLY A 120 -2.76 -17.39 -2.66
N THR A 121 -4.05 -17.68 -2.63
CA THR A 121 -5.09 -16.66 -2.42
C THR A 121 -5.11 -16.20 -0.97
N GLN A 122 -4.85 -14.91 -0.74
CA GLN A 122 -4.84 -14.27 0.57
C GLN A 122 -5.64 -12.96 0.55
N ARG A 123 -6.25 -12.63 1.69
CA ARG A 123 -6.81 -11.28 1.87
C ARG A 123 -5.68 -10.30 2.07
N CYS A 124 -5.69 -9.19 1.32
CA CYS A 124 -4.71 -8.12 1.42
C CYS A 124 -5.38 -6.76 1.33
N TYR A 125 -4.76 -5.74 1.94
CA TYR A 125 -5.07 -4.34 1.69
C TYR A 125 -4.17 -3.85 0.56
N ILE A 126 -4.76 -3.35 -0.53
CA ILE A 126 -4.04 -2.93 -1.73
C ILE A 126 -3.84 -1.41 -1.68
N VAL A 127 -2.64 -0.96 -1.33
CA VAL A 127 -2.25 0.44 -1.34
C VAL A 127 -1.70 0.79 -2.72
N LYS A 128 -2.42 1.63 -3.47
CA LYS A 128 -2.04 2.07 -4.83
C LYS A 128 -1.40 3.45 -4.84
N THR A 129 -1.91 4.34 -4.00
CA THR A 129 -1.52 5.74 -4.00
C THR A 129 -0.98 6.08 -2.64
N ILE A 130 0.31 6.43 -2.55
CA ILE A 130 0.86 6.98 -1.31
C ILE A 130 0.65 8.50 -1.39
N PRO A 131 -0.18 9.10 -0.52
CA PRO A 131 -0.39 10.53 -0.53
C PRO A 131 0.95 11.25 -0.33
N GLY A 132 1.23 12.29 -1.10
CA GLY A 132 2.47 13.07 -1.08
C GLY A 132 3.67 12.48 -1.83
N LEU A 133 3.58 11.26 -2.37
CA LEU A 133 4.58 10.76 -3.34
C LEU A 133 4.12 10.98 -4.79
N ALA A 134 2.82 10.83 -5.04
CA ALA A 134 2.22 11.02 -6.38
C ALA A 134 2.26 12.49 -6.87
N GLU A 135 2.37 13.47 -5.97
CA GLU A 135 2.48 14.90 -6.33
C GLU A 135 3.86 15.25 -6.90
N SER A 136 4.89 14.44 -6.62
CA SER A 136 6.22 14.62 -7.22
C SER A 136 6.28 14.18 -8.68
N GLU A 137 5.36 13.33 -9.13
CA GLU A 137 5.38 12.78 -10.49
C GLU A 137 4.37 13.46 -11.42
N ALA A 138 3.31 14.06 -10.87
CA ALA A 138 2.35 14.85 -11.66
C ALA A 138 2.79 16.30 -11.94
N ARG A 139 3.84 16.82 -11.26
CA ARG A 139 4.36 18.18 -11.45
C ARG A 139 5.57 18.26 -12.40
N ALA A 140 5.95 17.13 -13.00
CA ALA A 140 7.06 17.02 -13.96
C ALA A 140 6.59 16.78 -15.40
N ALA A 141 5.29 16.96 -15.69
CA ALA A 141 4.71 16.89 -17.04
C ALA A 141 4.28 18.28 -17.52
#